data_AF-A0A9D1YYA5-F1
#
_entry.id   AF-A0A9D1YYA5-F1
#
_cell.length_a   1.000
_cell.length_b   1.000
_cell.length_c   1.000
_cell.angle_alpha   90.00
_cell.angle_beta   90.00
_cell.angle_gamma   90.00
#
_symmetry.space_group_name_H-M   'P 1'
#
loop_
_entity.id
_entity.type
_entity.pdbx_description
1 polymer ?
#
loop_
_entity_poly.entity_id
_entity_poly.type
_entity_poly.pdbx_seq_one_letter_code
_entity_poly.pdbx_strand_id
1 'polypeptide(L)'
;TPPPPRSWQRHRPAAAARLDAARSAVRSVAEEMQLPQENLLTPGTLRQTLWDADDTAPIDMVSELLRRDARRWQVDAVGAAVQAAVEAADRTLVDSVQDGVNTDESSS
;
A
#
# COMPACT_ATOMS: atom_id res chain seq x y z
N THR A 1 0.90 14.20 11.10
CA THR A 1 1.68 12.94 11.09
C THR A 1 0.73 11.81 11.44
N PRO A 2 0.63 10.76 10.61
CA PRO A 2 -0.30 9.67 10.87
C PRO A 2 0.08 8.90 12.15
N PRO A 3 -0.88 8.22 12.79
CA PRO A 3 -0.62 7.51 14.05
C PRO A 3 0.37 6.35 13.84
N PRO A 4 0.96 5.79 14.90
CA PRO A 4 1.92 4.69 14.76
C PRO A 4 1.30 3.49 14.02
N PRO A 5 2.02 2.82 13.09
CA PRO A 5 1.46 1.74 12.26
C PRO A 5 0.77 0.61 13.04
N ARG A 6 1.23 0.33 14.27
CA ARG A 6 0.60 -0.65 15.17
C ARG A 6 -0.87 -0.33 15.50
N SER A 7 -1.25 0.94 15.46
CA SER A 7 -2.64 1.37 15.66
C SER A 7 -3.50 1.24 14.41
N TRP A 8 -2.88 1.15 13.21
CA TRP A 8 -3.63 1.10 11.95
C TRP A 8 -4.33 -0.24 11.78
N GLN A 9 -3.69 -1.35 12.13
CA GLN A 9 -4.31 -2.68 12.02
C GLN A 9 -5.68 -2.75 12.73
N ARG A 10 -5.85 -2.01 13.82
CA ARG A 10 -7.10 -1.96 14.58
C ARG A 10 -8.15 -1.02 13.96
N HIS A 11 -7.74 0.14 13.49
CA HIS A 11 -8.67 1.22 13.11
C HIS A 11 -8.86 1.35 11.60
N ARG A 12 -7.84 0.97 10.83
CA ARG A 12 -7.73 1.07 9.37
C ARG A 12 -6.96 -0.14 8.81
N PRO A 13 -7.52 -1.36 8.92
CA PRO A 13 -6.85 -2.59 8.52
C PRO A 13 -6.46 -2.59 7.03
N ALA A 14 -7.29 -1.99 6.16
CA ALA A 14 -6.97 -1.84 4.74
C ALA A 14 -5.72 -0.98 4.52
N ALA A 15 -5.67 0.22 5.10
CA ALA A 15 -4.48 1.08 5.05
C ALA A 15 -3.22 0.40 5.63
N ALA A 16 -3.37 -0.42 6.68
CA ALA A 16 -2.27 -1.18 7.25
C ALA A 16 -1.73 -2.24 6.27
N ALA A 17 -2.61 -3.05 5.66
CA ALA A 17 -2.24 -4.07 4.68
C ALA A 17 -1.57 -3.45 3.45
N ARG A 18 -2.15 -2.35 2.92
CA ARG A 18 -1.56 -1.57 1.82
C ARG A 18 -0.17 -1.06 2.17
N LEU A 19 0.04 -0.58 3.41
CA LEU A 19 1.34 -0.05 3.86
C LEU A 19 2.39 -1.16 3.93
N ASP A 20 2.05 -2.32 4.47
CA ASP A 20 2.99 -3.43 4.57
C ASP A 20 3.38 -3.95 3.17
N ALA A 21 2.42 -4.10 2.26
CA ALA A 21 2.67 -4.49 0.87
C ALA A 21 3.56 -3.48 0.14
N ALA A 22 3.22 -2.19 0.20
CA ALA A 22 3.99 -1.15 -0.47
C ALA A 22 5.41 -0.99 0.11
N ARG A 23 5.60 -1.14 1.43
CA ARG A 23 6.95 -1.13 2.03
C ARG A 23 7.80 -2.29 1.54
N SER A 24 7.20 -3.46 1.33
CA SER A 24 7.92 -4.59 0.76
C SER A 24 8.36 -4.31 -0.68
N ALA A 25 7.46 -3.75 -1.50
CA ALA A 25 7.78 -3.39 -2.89
C ALA A 25 8.92 -2.35 -2.97
N VAL A 26 8.87 -1.28 -2.17
CA VAL A 26 9.93 -0.26 -2.13
C VAL A 26 11.27 -0.87 -1.74
N ARG A 27 11.29 -1.76 -0.75
CA ARG A 27 12.53 -2.44 -0.32
C ARG A 27 13.12 -3.27 -1.46
N SER A 28 12.30 -4.09 -2.14
CA SER A 28 12.77 -4.91 -3.26
C SER A 28 13.34 -4.07 -4.40
N VAL A 29 12.66 -2.99 -4.80
CA VAL A 29 13.18 -2.09 -5.84
C VAL A 29 14.48 -1.40 -5.41
N ALA A 30 14.59 -0.96 -4.15
CA ALA A 30 15.81 -0.35 -3.64
C ALA A 30 17.00 -1.34 -3.63
N GLU A 31 16.75 -2.61 -3.28
CA GLU A 31 17.73 -3.70 -3.35
C GLU A 31 18.19 -3.96 -4.79
N GLU A 32 17.25 -4.04 -5.74
CA GLU A 32 17.54 -4.20 -7.17
C GLU A 32 18.38 -3.04 -7.74
N MET A 33 18.06 -1.81 -7.31
CA MET A 33 18.78 -0.61 -7.73
C MET A 33 20.07 -0.33 -6.93
N GLN A 34 20.38 -1.17 -5.93
CA GLN A 34 21.54 -1.03 -5.05
C GLN A 34 21.68 0.36 -4.42
N LEU A 35 20.58 0.94 -3.95
CA LEU A 35 20.56 2.24 -3.28
C LEU A 35 19.80 2.21 -1.95
N PRO A 36 20.09 3.12 -1.01
CA PRO A 36 19.32 3.25 0.22
C PRO A 36 17.84 3.54 -0.08
N GLN A 37 16.93 2.86 0.61
CA GLN A 37 15.48 3.04 0.40
C GLN A 37 15.03 4.50 0.55
N GLU A 38 15.65 5.27 1.46
CA GLU A 38 15.32 6.68 1.66
C GLU A 38 15.67 7.56 0.45
N ASN A 39 16.61 7.12 -0.39
CA ASN A 39 16.94 7.80 -1.65
C ASN A 39 15.90 7.49 -2.72
N LEU A 40 15.29 6.28 -2.67
CA LEU A 40 14.21 5.89 -3.59
C LEU A 40 12.90 6.58 -3.24
N LEU A 41 12.44 6.39 -2.01
CA LEU A 41 11.17 6.93 -1.54
C LEU A 41 11.20 7.08 -0.02
N THR A 42 10.88 8.29 0.46
CA THR A 42 10.86 8.54 1.89
C THR A 42 9.73 7.73 2.56
N PRO A 43 10.00 6.97 3.65
CA PRO A 43 8.98 6.20 4.35
C PRO A 43 7.79 7.04 4.85
N GLY A 44 8.01 8.34 5.09
CA GLY A 44 6.96 9.29 5.46
C GLY A 44 5.95 9.51 4.35
N THR A 45 6.38 9.61 3.09
CA THR A 45 5.52 9.83 1.92
C THR A 45 4.53 8.68 1.76
N LEU A 46 5.02 7.43 1.85
CA LEU A 46 4.16 6.26 1.74
C LEU A 46 3.13 6.20 2.88
N ARG A 47 3.56 6.46 4.12
CA ARG A 47 2.65 6.50 5.28
C ARG A 47 1.56 7.57 5.13
N GLN A 48 1.92 8.78 4.72
CA GLN A 48 0.90 9.82 4.57
C GLN A 48 -0.07 9.51 3.43
N THR A 49 0.44 9.02 2.30
CA THR A 49 -0.38 8.63 1.14
C THR A 49 -1.45 7.64 1.52
N LEU A 50 -1.05 6.54 2.18
CA LEU A 50 -1.97 5.46 2.52
C LEU A 50 -2.87 5.78 3.72
N TRP A 51 -2.46 6.72 4.57
CA TRP A 51 -3.31 7.21 5.64
C TRP A 51 -4.44 8.10 5.14
N ASP A 52 -4.17 8.93 4.14
CA ASP A 52 -5.16 9.87 3.60
C ASP A 52 -6.08 9.21 2.55
N ALA A 53 -5.73 8.00 2.09
CA ALA A 53 -6.51 7.23 1.13
C ALA A 53 -7.87 6.80 1.70
N ASP A 54 -8.86 6.62 0.83
CA ASP A 54 -10.12 5.96 1.18
C ASP A 54 -9.92 4.44 1.18
N ASP A 55 -10.42 3.76 2.22
CA ASP A 55 -10.31 2.29 2.33
C ASP A 55 -11.26 1.57 1.35
N THR A 56 -12.28 2.26 0.84
CA THR A 56 -13.31 1.71 -0.06
C THR A 56 -13.06 1.98 -1.54
N ALA A 57 -12.05 2.77 -1.86
CA ALA A 57 -11.70 3.13 -3.24
C ALA A 57 -10.28 2.67 -3.60
N PRO A 58 -10.04 2.33 -4.87
CA PRO A 58 -8.69 2.14 -5.36
C PRO A 58 -7.90 3.45 -5.28
N ILE A 59 -6.60 3.34 -5.02
CA ILE A 59 -5.68 4.46 -4.97
C ILE A 59 -4.77 4.44 -6.20
N ASP A 60 -4.58 5.60 -6.81
CA ASP A 60 -3.55 5.81 -7.83
C ASP A 60 -2.26 6.25 -7.15
N MET A 61 -1.42 5.27 -6.82
CA MET A 61 -0.15 5.49 -6.13
C MET A 61 0.80 6.38 -6.95
N VAL A 62 0.79 6.25 -8.27
CA VAL A 62 1.68 7.05 -9.14
C VAL A 62 1.30 8.53 -9.03
N SER A 63 0.01 8.85 -9.18
CA SER A 63 -0.49 10.21 -9.03
C SER A 63 -0.27 10.75 -7.62
N GLU A 64 -0.55 9.96 -6.59
CA GLU A 64 -0.36 10.36 -5.19
C GLU A 64 1.10 10.66 -4.84
N LEU A 65 2.04 9.85 -5.34
CA LEU A 65 3.46 10.07 -5.12
C LEU A 65 3.93 11.36 -5.82
N LEU A 66 3.49 11.60 -7.06
CA LEU A 66 3.78 12.84 -7.79
C LEU A 66 3.23 14.07 -7.07
N ARG A 67 2.01 14.00 -6.52
CA ARG A 67 1.43 15.11 -5.75
C ARG A 67 2.20 15.44 -4.47
N ARG A 68 3.00 14.51 -3.97
CA ARG A 68 3.79 14.65 -2.73
C ARG A 68 5.28 14.88 -3.01
N ASP A 69 5.57 15.52 -4.15
CA ASP A 69 6.90 15.92 -4.59
C ASP A 69 7.90 14.76 -4.77
N ALA A 70 7.42 13.53 -5.00
CA ALA A 70 8.29 12.47 -5.47
C ALA A 70 8.83 12.86 -6.86
N ARG A 71 10.15 12.80 -7.02
CA ARG A 71 10.79 13.16 -8.29
C ARG A 71 10.35 12.18 -9.37
N ARG A 72 10.24 12.64 -10.62
CA ARG A 72 9.84 11.81 -11.76
C ARG A 72 10.58 10.47 -11.80
N TRP A 73 11.91 10.49 -11.69
CA TRP A 73 12.72 9.27 -11.72
C TRP A 73 12.41 8.30 -10.57
N GLN A 74 12.02 8.79 -9.39
CA GLN A 74 11.62 7.94 -8.26
C GLN A 74 10.30 7.24 -8.57
N VAL A 75 9.34 7.98 -9.11
CA VAL A 75 8.03 7.45 -9.51
C VAL A 75 8.18 6.46 -10.67
N ASP A 76 9.02 6.76 -11.66
CA ASP A 76 9.32 5.86 -12.77
C ASP A 76 9.99 4.57 -12.26
N ALA A 77 10.84 4.66 -11.24
CA ALA A 77 11.52 3.51 -10.65
C ALA A 77 10.62 2.62 -9.78
N VAL A 78 9.76 3.21 -8.93
CA VAL A 78 9.05 2.47 -7.87
C VAL A 78 7.54 2.48 -7.99
N GLY A 79 6.96 3.41 -8.76
CA GLY A 79 5.53 3.69 -8.78
C GLY A 79 4.69 2.49 -9.22
N ALA A 80 5.09 1.82 -10.30
CA ALA A 80 4.38 0.65 -10.81
C ALA A 80 4.42 -0.54 -9.83
N ALA A 81 5.58 -0.78 -9.20
CA ALA A 81 5.72 -1.85 -8.22
C ALA A 81 4.85 -1.60 -6.97
N VAL A 82 4.80 -0.36 -6.50
CA VAL A 82 3.96 0.04 -5.37
C VAL A 82 2.48 -0.04 -5.72
N GLN A 83 2.07 0.41 -6.90
CA GLN A 83 0.69 0.29 -7.38
C GLN A 83 0.22 -1.17 -7.37
N ALA A 84 1.00 -2.05 -8.01
CA ALA A 84 0.67 -3.48 -8.10
C ALA A 84 0.59 -4.15 -6.72
N ALA A 85 1.49 -3.79 -5.79
CA ALA A 85 1.48 -4.32 -4.44
C ALA A 85 0.24 -3.89 -3.64
N VAL A 86 -0.20 -2.64 -3.80
CA VAL A 86 -1.41 -2.12 -3.15
C VAL A 86 -2.67 -2.78 -3.71
N GLU A 87 -2.78 -2.93 -5.03
CA GLU A 87 -3.90 -3.63 -5.66
C GLU A 87 -3.99 -5.11 -5.26
N ALA A 88 -2.84 -5.77 -5.10
CA ALA A 88 -2.78 -7.16 -4.62
C ALA A 88 -3.22 -7.28 -3.15
N ALA A 89 -2.86 -6.30 -2.30
CA ALA A 89 -3.34 -6.24 -0.93
C ALA A 89 -4.86 -6.06 -0.87
N ASP A 90 -5.41 -5.18 -1.72
CA ASP A 90 -6.85 -4.93 -1.78
C ASP A 90 -7.64 -6.17 -2.22
N ARG A 91 -7.16 -6.91 -3.24
CA ARG A 91 -7.80 -8.18 -3.63
C ARG A 91 -7.81 -9.20 -2.49
N THR A 92 -6.67 -9.37 -1.81
CA THR A 92 -6.57 -10.31 -0.68
C THR A 92 -7.59 -9.98 0.43
N LEU A 93 -7.84 -8.70 0.68
CA LEU A 93 -8.84 -8.25 1.65
C LEU A 93 -10.26 -8.58 1.19
N VAL A 94 -10.58 -8.37 -0.10
CA VAL A 94 -11.89 -8.71 -0.66
C VAL A 94 -12.15 -10.21 -0.59
N ASP A 95 -11.17 -11.03 -0.98
CA ASP A 95 -11.28 -12.50 -0.97
C ASP A 95 -11.53 -13.00 0.47
N SER A 96 -10.81 -12.44 1.46
CA SER A 96 -10.98 -12.79 2.88
C SER A 96 -12.38 -12.47 3.42
N VAL A 97 -13.05 -11.44 2.89
CA VAL A 97 -14.44 -11.10 3.25
C VAL A 97 -15.41 -12.08 2.61
N GLN A 98 -15.17 -12.50 1.37
CA GLN A 98 -16.05 -13.45 0.66
C GLN A 98 -15.99 -14.86 1.26
N ASP A 99 -14.81 -15.35 1.62
CA ASP A 99 -14.65 -16.66 2.27
C ASP A 99 -15.44 -16.76 3.59
N GLY A 100 -15.50 -15.67 4.36
CA GLY A 100 -16.27 -15.60 5.60
C GLY A 100 -17.79 -15.64 5.38
N VAL A 101 -18.28 -15.08 4.26
CA VAL A 101 -19.72 -15.04 3.91
C VAL A 101 -20.19 -16.37 3.31
N ASN A 102 -19.36 -17.04 2.51
CA ASN A 102 -19.73 -18.29 1.81
C ASN A 102 -19.86 -19.51 2.73
N THR A 103 -19.45 -19.41 4.00
CA THR A 103 -19.46 -20.55 4.94
C THR A 103 -20.85 -20.82 5.57
N ASP A 104 -21.81 -19.91 5.42
CA ASP A 104 -23.15 -20.02 6.07
C ASP A 104 -24.27 -20.58 5.16
N GLU A 105 -24.07 -20.64 3.83
CA GLU A 105 -25.11 -21.06 2.86
C GLU A 105 -25.01 -22.53 2.37
N SER A 106 -24.27 -23.38 3.08
CA SER A 106 -24.21 -24.83 2.80
C SER A 106 -24.93 -25.64 3.89
N SER A 107 -26.22 -25.38 4.09
CA SER A 107 -27.12 -26.27 4.84
C SER A 107 -28.54 -26.12 4.28
N SER A 108 -28.81 -26.79 3.16
CA SER A 108 -30.15 -27.14 2.70
C SER A 108 -30.08 -28.42 1.90
#